data_AF-A0A7S2XQF0-F1
#
_entry.id   AF-A0A7S2XQF0-F1
#
_cell.length_a   1.000
_cell.length_b   1.000
_cell.length_c   1.000
_cell.angle_alpha   90.00
_cell.angle_beta   90.00
_cell.angle_gamma   90.00
#
_symmetry.space_group_name_H-M   'P 1'
#
loop_
_entity.id
_entity.type
_entity.pdbx_description
1 polymer ?
#
loop_
_entity_poly.entity_id
_entity_poly.type
_entity_poly.pdbx_seq_one_letter_code
_entity_poly.pdbx_strand_id
1 'polypeptide(L)'
;KAGLEVPEAVLEAPVQVEATLEVGDVLYMPRGFVHSAETDPTAPSFHVTVAISTHDWTLAKTISDLVRQCLDSHSQPTYRLAAFPFHIPKVEQQLEHAMKLIKEQVTVDAISKSLTRTYHRHNAVAFQARSSFLQKVAVTKKNASNLKNNSVGEKIVGPEASIQIKLGTMVRASTQEERLSVRSNPGGLQGLTVREETCPFLMSILQHLKANPDTFCRISEFSSLLSSSSSSCQDTEYNEATCNSSTLADDLTLLCFARCCVELGAMAIVSS
;
A
#
# COMPACT_ATOMS: atom_id res chain seq x y z
N LYS A 1 5.43 3.14 -15.02
CA LYS A 1 3.95 3.08 -14.76
C LYS A 1 3.28 2.85 -16.11
N ALA A 2 2.47 1.79 -16.25
CA ALA A 2 1.98 1.19 -17.51
C ALA A 2 2.98 0.26 -18.27
N GLY A 3 4.08 -0.17 -17.64
CA GLY A 3 5.00 -1.13 -18.26
C GLY A 3 5.77 -0.62 -19.48
N LEU A 4 5.71 0.68 -19.78
CA LEU A 4 6.51 1.29 -20.82
C LEU A 4 7.97 1.31 -20.39
N GLU A 5 8.85 0.83 -21.27
CA GLU A 5 10.29 0.88 -21.10
C GLU A 5 10.76 2.33 -21.00
N VAL A 6 11.79 2.55 -20.17
CA VAL A 6 12.44 3.86 -20.09
C VAL A 6 13.23 4.04 -21.40
N PRO A 7 13.07 5.15 -22.14
CA PRO A 7 13.84 5.37 -23.36
C PRO A 7 15.34 5.25 -23.10
N GLU A 8 16.06 4.54 -23.95
CA GLU A 8 17.50 4.27 -23.80
C GLU A 8 18.32 5.55 -23.64
N ALA A 9 17.97 6.60 -24.37
CA ALA A 9 18.59 7.93 -24.24
C ALA A 9 18.50 8.54 -22.82
N VAL A 10 17.53 8.14 -22.00
CA VAL A 10 17.41 8.58 -20.61
C VAL A 10 18.33 7.76 -19.70
N LEU A 11 18.55 6.49 -20.02
CA LEU A 11 19.46 5.61 -19.28
C LEU A 11 20.93 5.91 -19.61
N GLU A 12 21.20 6.32 -20.85
CA GLU A 12 22.53 6.74 -21.31
C GLU A 12 22.88 8.18 -20.89
N ALA A 13 21.88 8.96 -20.45
CA ALA A 13 22.11 10.32 -20.01
C ALA A 13 22.99 10.35 -18.74
N PRO A 14 23.92 11.32 -18.62
CA PRO A 14 24.76 11.42 -17.44
C PRO A 14 23.94 11.71 -16.19
N VAL A 15 24.28 11.00 -15.10
CA VAL A 15 23.68 11.20 -13.77
C VAL A 15 23.87 12.66 -13.37
N GLN A 16 22.75 13.36 -13.15
CA GLN A 16 22.76 14.78 -12.79
C GLN A 16 23.04 15.01 -11.31
N VAL A 17 22.58 14.07 -10.46
CA VAL A 17 22.72 14.13 -9.01
C VAL A 17 23.00 12.74 -8.49
N GLU A 18 24.18 12.57 -7.89
CA GLU A 18 24.58 11.38 -7.15
C GLU A 18 24.81 11.80 -5.70
N ALA A 19 24.10 11.16 -4.77
CA ALA A 19 24.11 11.53 -3.37
C ALA A 19 23.85 10.33 -2.46
N THR A 20 24.54 10.28 -1.32
CA THR A 20 24.25 9.37 -0.20
C THR A 20 23.42 10.16 0.82
N LEU A 21 22.26 9.63 1.20
CA LEU A 21 21.38 10.26 2.19
C LEU A 21 21.60 9.63 3.56
N GLU A 22 21.84 10.47 4.57
CA GLU A 22 22.00 10.09 5.96
C GLU A 22 20.76 10.45 6.81
N VAL A 23 20.77 10.03 8.07
CA VAL A 23 19.68 10.30 9.01
C VAL A 23 19.57 11.81 9.26
N GLY A 24 18.44 12.38 8.83
CA GLY A 24 18.14 13.81 8.98
C GLY A 24 18.17 14.58 7.66
N ASP A 25 18.70 13.98 6.58
CA ASP A 25 18.75 14.62 5.27
C ASP A 25 17.37 14.73 4.62
N VAL A 26 17.24 15.75 3.77
CA VAL A 26 16.03 16.02 2.99
C VAL A 26 16.42 16.21 1.53
N LEU A 27 15.89 15.33 0.67
CA LEU A 27 16.02 15.45 -0.77
C LEU A 27 14.72 15.95 -1.39
N TYR A 28 14.77 17.11 -2.06
CA TYR A 28 13.70 17.56 -2.93
C TYR A 28 13.92 17.04 -4.35
N MET A 29 12.90 16.40 -4.91
CA MET A 29 12.94 15.88 -6.27
C MET A 29 11.72 16.37 -7.06
N PRO A 30 11.92 17.19 -8.11
CA PRO A 30 10.81 17.68 -8.92
C PRO A 30 10.26 16.56 -9.82
N ARG A 31 8.99 16.72 -10.25
CA ARG A 31 8.34 15.75 -11.13
C ARG A 31 9.10 15.62 -12.46
N GLY A 32 9.31 14.38 -12.89
CA GLY A 32 9.96 14.05 -14.17
C GLY A 32 11.39 13.56 -14.02
N PHE A 33 11.97 13.62 -12.82
CA PHE A 33 13.30 13.07 -12.55
C PHE A 33 13.23 11.55 -12.46
N VAL A 34 13.96 10.89 -13.36
CA VAL A 34 14.27 9.47 -13.25
C VAL A 34 15.32 9.32 -12.15
N HIS A 35 15.08 8.38 -11.25
CA HIS A 35 15.94 8.13 -10.11
C HIS A 35 15.98 6.64 -9.80
N SER A 36 17.12 6.20 -9.29
CA SER A 36 17.33 4.92 -8.65
C SER A 36 17.90 5.17 -7.26
N ALA A 37 17.71 4.22 -6.37
CA ALA A 37 18.34 4.22 -5.06
C ALA A 37 18.77 2.79 -4.76
N GLU A 38 19.94 2.68 -4.14
CA GLU A 38 20.45 1.45 -3.57
C GLU A 38 20.83 1.71 -2.11
N THR A 39 20.88 0.64 -1.33
CA THR A 39 21.31 0.69 0.06
C THR A 39 22.56 -0.15 0.21
N ASP A 40 23.41 0.21 1.18
CA ASP A 40 24.55 -0.63 1.54
C ASP A 40 24.07 -2.06 1.87
N PRO A 41 24.71 -3.12 1.35
CA PRO A 41 24.34 -4.51 1.64
C PRO A 41 24.34 -4.87 3.13
N THR A 42 25.04 -4.10 3.96
CA THR A 42 25.23 -4.32 5.39
C THR A 42 24.27 -3.51 6.27
N ALA A 43 23.57 -2.52 5.72
CA ALA A 43 22.73 -1.60 6.49
C ALA A 43 21.37 -1.32 5.82
N PRO A 44 20.25 -1.48 6.54
CA PRO A 44 18.94 -1.14 6.01
C PRO A 44 18.77 0.39 5.93
N SER A 45 17.97 0.85 4.97
CA SER A 45 17.55 2.26 4.87
C SER A 45 16.03 2.39 5.05
N PHE A 46 15.61 3.41 5.80
CA PHE A 46 14.21 3.79 5.94
C PHE A 46 14.06 5.28 5.68
N HIS A 47 13.16 5.65 4.77
CA HIS A 47 12.84 7.03 4.45
C HIS A 47 11.33 7.23 4.26
N VAL A 48 10.89 8.48 4.36
CA VAL A 48 9.50 8.87 4.14
C VAL A 48 9.43 9.86 2.99
N THR A 49 8.75 9.47 1.91
CA THR A 49 8.53 10.35 0.75
C THR A 49 7.20 11.08 0.87
N VAL A 50 7.26 12.41 0.86
CA VAL A 50 6.07 13.26 0.77
C VAL A 50 5.86 13.66 -0.68
N ALA A 51 4.98 12.92 -1.37
CA ALA A 51 4.65 13.20 -2.76
C ALA A 51 3.46 14.17 -2.89
N ILE A 52 3.67 15.25 -3.62
CA ILE A 52 2.59 16.16 -4.04
C ILE A 52 2.28 15.86 -5.51
N SER A 53 1.05 15.42 -5.81
CA SER A 53 0.60 15.25 -7.21
C SER A 53 0.62 16.62 -7.88
N THR A 54 1.62 16.92 -8.72
CA THR A 54 1.72 18.22 -9.42
C THR A 54 0.97 18.25 -10.76
N HIS A 55 0.61 17.08 -11.30
CA HIS A 55 -0.11 16.98 -12.58
C HIS A 55 -1.44 17.73 -12.57
N ASP A 56 -2.17 17.61 -11.46
CA ASP A 56 -3.51 18.19 -11.30
C ASP A 56 -3.49 19.73 -11.19
N TRP A 57 -2.29 20.31 -11.07
CA TRP A 57 -2.07 21.75 -10.87
C TRP A 57 -1.42 22.43 -12.08
N THR A 58 -1.22 21.68 -13.15
CA THR A 58 -0.71 22.27 -14.39
C THR A 58 -1.78 23.18 -15.01
N LEU A 59 -1.35 24.28 -15.64
CA LEU A 59 -2.26 25.16 -16.38
C LEU A 59 -2.97 24.39 -17.49
N ALA A 60 -2.26 23.51 -18.20
CA ALA A 60 -2.83 22.65 -19.22
C ALA A 60 -4.00 21.82 -18.68
N LYS A 61 -3.80 21.08 -17.57
CA LYS A 61 -4.86 20.28 -16.96
C LYS A 61 -6.04 21.13 -16.50
N THR A 62 -5.76 22.27 -15.86
CA THR A 62 -6.78 23.19 -15.36
C THR A 62 -7.63 23.76 -16.49
N ILE A 63 -7.00 24.21 -17.57
CA ILE A 63 -7.68 24.74 -18.76
C ILE A 63 -8.48 23.63 -19.43
N SER A 64 -7.92 22.43 -19.61
CA SER A 64 -8.65 21.30 -20.19
C SER A 64 -9.89 20.93 -19.37
N ASP A 65 -9.80 20.92 -18.03
CA ASP A 65 -10.95 20.67 -17.17
C ASP A 65 -12.00 21.77 -17.26
N LEU A 66 -11.59 23.03 -17.36
CA LEU A 66 -12.51 24.15 -17.54
C LEU A 66 -13.21 24.14 -18.89
N VAL A 67 -12.48 23.84 -19.97
CA VAL A 67 -13.07 23.66 -21.31
C VAL A 67 -14.11 22.56 -21.27
N ARG A 68 -13.77 21.41 -20.70
CA ARG A 68 -14.71 20.30 -20.53
C ARG A 68 -15.92 20.72 -19.70
N GLN A 69 -15.72 21.36 -18.55
CA GLN A 69 -16.82 21.84 -17.70
C GLN A 69 -17.72 22.84 -18.43
N CYS A 70 -17.14 23.76 -19.20
CA CYS A 70 -17.87 24.76 -19.99
C CYS A 70 -18.80 24.09 -21.02
N LEU A 71 -18.27 23.12 -21.77
CA LEU A 71 -19.05 22.40 -22.78
C LEU A 71 -20.07 21.45 -22.14
N ASP A 72 -19.69 20.74 -21.08
CA ASP A 72 -20.56 19.83 -20.35
C ASP A 72 -21.71 20.57 -19.66
N SER A 73 -21.48 21.76 -19.12
CA SER A 73 -22.51 22.54 -18.42
C SER A 73 -23.45 23.29 -19.37
N HIS A 74 -23.14 23.31 -20.67
CA HIS A 74 -23.97 23.96 -21.65
C HIS A 74 -25.31 23.21 -21.79
N SER A 75 -26.41 23.96 -21.98
CA SER A 75 -27.76 23.40 -22.03
C SER A 75 -28.00 22.50 -23.26
N GLN A 76 -27.22 22.69 -24.32
CA GLN A 76 -27.30 21.83 -25.49
C GLN A 76 -26.57 20.49 -25.24
N PRO A 77 -27.26 19.35 -25.40
CA PRO A 77 -26.64 18.03 -25.21
C PRO A 77 -25.65 17.66 -26.31
N THR A 78 -25.55 18.47 -27.37
CA THR A 78 -24.76 18.20 -28.59
C THR A 78 -23.29 17.91 -28.31
N TYR A 79 -22.68 18.55 -27.31
CA TYR A 79 -21.28 18.33 -26.94
C TYR A 79 -21.02 17.02 -26.18
N ARG A 80 -22.08 16.31 -25.77
CA ARG A 80 -22.00 15.02 -25.07
C ARG A 80 -22.32 13.83 -25.99
N LEU A 81 -22.73 14.10 -27.23
CA LEU A 81 -23.07 13.06 -28.19
C LEU A 81 -21.81 12.39 -28.75
N ALA A 82 -21.90 11.08 -29.01
CA ALA A 82 -20.82 10.35 -29.67
C ALA A 82 -20.65 10.83 -31.11
N ALA A 83 -19.42 11.19 -31.48
CA ALA A 83 -19.08 11.72 -32.80
C ALA A 83 -18.83 10.66 -33.88
N PHE A 84 -18.82 9.38 -33.52
CA PHE A 84 -18.52 8.27 -34.42
C PHE A 84 -19.52 7.12 -34.21
N PRO A 85 -19.95 6.39 -35.27
CA PRO A 85 -19.64 6.54 -36.71
C PRO A 85 -20.53 7.55 -37.46
N PHE A 86 -21.26 8.41 -36.74
CA PHE A 86 -22.30 9.24 -37.33
C PHE A 86 -21.73 10.52 -37.96
N HIS A 87 -22.16 10.84 -39.18
CA HIS A 87 -21.92 12.15 -39.77
C HIS A 87 -22.59 13.22 -38.89
N ILE A 88 -21.80 14.05 -38.22
CA ILE A 88 -22.31 15.19 -37.46
C ILE A 88 -22.64 16.30 -38.47
N PRO A 89 -23.93 16.61 -38.72
CA PRO A 89 -24.27 17.69 -39.60
C PRO A 89 -23.76 19.01 -39.00
N LYS A 90 -23.12 19.84 -39.82
CA LYS A 90 -22.64 21.18 -39.42
C LYS A 90 -21.60 21.14 -38.27
N VAL A 91 -20.72 20.14 -38.27
CA VAL A 91 -19.62 20.03 -37.28
C VAL A 91 -18.80 21.32 -37.16
N GLU A 92 -18.52 22.00 -38.27
CA GLU A 92 -17.80 23.27 -38.28
C GLU A 92 -18.53 24.35 -37.47
N GLN A 93 -19.84 24.52 -37.67
CA GLN A 93 -20.65 25.48 -36.90
C GLN A 93 -20.69 25.14 -35.41
N GLN A 94 -20.76 23.84 -35.08
CA GLN A 94 -20.73 23.39 -33.68
C GLN A 94 -19.38 23.65 -33.02
N LEU A 95 -18.27 23.45 -33.76
CA LEU A 95 -16.91 23.73 -33.30
C LEU A 95 -16.68 25.24 -33.15
N GLU A 96 -17.10 26.06 -34.11
CA GLU A 96 -17.03 27.53 -34.01
C GLU A 96 -17.81 28.04 -32.79
N HIS A 97 -19.02 27.51 -32.58
CA HIS A 97 -19.82 27.85 -31.40
C HIS A 97 -19.13 27.41 -30.09
N ALA A 98 -18.56 26.19 -30.06
CA ALA A 98 -17.80 25.71 -28.90
C ALA A 98 -16.58 26.60 -28.61
N MET A 99 -15.82 26.98 -29.63
CA MET A 99 -14.67 27.88 -29.49
C MET A 99 -15.06 29.26 -28.98
N LYS A 100 -16.21 29.79 -29.43
CA LYS A 100 -16.78 31.03 -28.90
C LYS A 100 -17.12 30.91 -27.42
N LEU A 101 -17.84 29.86 -27.02
CA LEU A 101 -18.18 29.59 -25.61
C LEU A 101 -16.93 29.47 -24.74
N ILE A 102 -15.92 28.72 -25.21
CA ILE A 102 -14.65 28.54 -24.51
C ILE A 102 -13.97 29.90 -24.31
N LYS A 103 -13.89 30.73 -25.37
CA LYS A 103 -13.26 32.06 -25.29
C LYS A 103 -13.97 32.99 -24.33
N GLU A 104 -15.30 32.90 -24.22
CA GLU A 104 -16.11 33.71 -23.31
C GLU A 104 -16.00 33.25 -21.85
N GLN A 105 -15.90 31.94 -21.60
CA GLN A 105 -15.97 31.39 -20.24
C GLN A 105 -14.61 31.02 -19.62
N VAL A 106 -13.61 30.65 -20.41
CA VAL A 106 -12.27 30.30 -19.92
C VAL A 106 -11.43 31.56 -19.77
N THR A 107 -11.71 32.30 -18.71
CA THR A 107 -11.01 33.53 -18.35
C THR A 107 -9.94 33.29 -17.27
N VAL A 108 -9.05 34.25 -17.04
CA VAL A 108 -8.04 34.19 -15.95
C VAL A 108 -8.71 34.01 -14.58
N ASP A 109 -9.83 34.70 -14.33
CA ASP A 109 -10.61 34.55 -13.10
C ASP A 109 -11.20 33.15 -12.97
N ALA A 110 -11.74 32.58 -14.06
CA ALA A 110 -12.24 31.20 -14.06
C ALA A 110 -11.12 30.19 -13.77
N ILE A 111 -9.93 30.39 -14.35
CA ILE A 111 -8.73 29.57 -14.07
C ILE A 111 -8.35 29.65 -12.59
N SER A 112 -8.26 30.86 -12.03
CA SER A 112 -7.93 31.08 -10.62
C SER A 112 -8.95 30.40 -9.68
N LYS A 113 -10.25 30.55 -9.96
CA LYS A 113 -11.33 29.88 -9.23
C LYS A 113 -11.24 28.35 -9.34
N SER A 114 -10.90 27.83 -10.52
CA SER A 114 -10.72 26.39 -10.75
C SER A 114 -9.56 25.82 -9.94
N LEU A 115 -8.41 26.51 -9.92
CA LEU A 115 -7.26 26.13 -9.08
C LEU A 115 -7.63 26.11 -7.60
N THR A 116 -8.30 27.17 -7.13
CA THR A 116 -8.76 27.28 -5.73
C THR A 116 -9.72 26.16 -5.37
N ARG A 117 -10.68 25.84 -6.25
CA ARG A 117 -11.62 24.72 -6.06
C ARG A 117 -10.88 23.38 -5.99
N THR A 118 -9.92 23.16 -6.89
CA THR A 118 -9.08 21.94 -6.89
C THR A 118 -8.32 21.82 -5.58
N TYR A 119 -7.76 22.93 -5.08
CA TYR A 119 -7.10 22.96 -3.77
C TYR A 119 -7.99 22.52 -2.62
N HIS A 120 -9.16 23.15 -2.49
CA HIS A 120 -10.09 22.79 -1.43
C HIS A 120 -10.56 21.33 -1.55
N ARG A 121 -10.79 20.83 -2.77
CA ARG A 121 -11.17 19.44 -3.01
C ARG A 121 -10.09 18.46 -2.54
N HIS A 122 -8.83 18.70 -2.88
CA HIS A 122 -7.72 17.84 -2.44
C HIS A 122 -7.59 17.83 -0.91
N ASN A 123 -7.69 19.00 -0.28
CA ASN A 123 -7.66 19.10 1.18
C ASN A 123 -8.83 18.40 1.85
N ALA A 124 -10.04 18.52 1.29
CA ALA A 124 -11.22 17.83 1.82
C ALA A 124 -11.07 16.31 1.75
N VAL A 125 -10.59 15.78 0.61
CA VAL A 125 -10.33 14.34 0.44
C VAL A 125 -9.26 13.86 1.42
N ALA A 126 -8.14 14.58 1.54
CA ALA A 126 -7.08 14.22 2.48
C ALA A 126 -7.56 14.27 3.93
N PHE A 127 -8.37 15.27 4.29
CA PHE A 127 -8.96 15.40 5.62
C PHE A 127 -9.93 14.25 5.92
N GLN A 128 -10.78 13.87 4.97
CA GLN A 128 -11.71 12.75 5.12
C GLN A 128 -10.97 11.43 5.31
N ALA A 129 -9.93 11.18 4.51
CA ALA A 129 -9.09 9.98 4.63
C ALA A 129 -8.41 9.92 6.01
N ARG A 130 -7.82 11.04 6.45
CA ARG A 130 -7.17 11.16 7.78
C ARG A 130 -8.16 10.94 8.91
N SER A 131 -9.33 11.56 8.85
CA SER A 131 -10.38 11.42 9.86
C SER A 131 -10.85 9.97 9.97
N SER A 132 -11.07 9.31 8.83
CA SER A 132 -11.45 7.89 8.79
C SER A 132 -10.36 6.99 9.38
N PHE A 133 -9.09 7.27 9.11
CA PHE A 133 -7.96 6.55 9.69
C PHE A 133 -7.90 6.73 11.22
N LEU A 134 -8.00 7.98 11.70
CA LEU A 134 -7.97 8.29 13.12
C LEU A 134 -9.13 7.65 13.88
N GLN A 135 -10.33 7.61 13.29
CA GLN A 135 -11.47 6.89 13.86
C GLN A 135 -11.18 5.39 13.99
N LYS A 136 -10.61 4.76 12.96
CA LYS A 136 -10.20 3.35 13.04
C LYS A 136 -9.20 3.11 14.16
N VAL A 137 -8.16 3.94 14.24
CA VAL A 137 -7.14 3.85 15.30
C VAL A 137 -7.77 4.04 16.69
N ALA A 138 -8.70 4.98 16.84
CA ALA A 138 -9.39 5.22 18.10
C ALA A 138 -10.27 4.03 18.51
N VAL A 139 -10.99 3.42 17.57
CA VAL A 139 -11.78 2.20 17.81
C VAL A 139 -10.87 1.04 18.22
N THR A 140 -9.74 0.83 17.53
CA THR A 140 -8.76 -0.20 17.89
C THR A 140 -8.20 0.03 19.29
N LYS A 141 -7.84 1.27 19.65
CA LYS A 141 -7.37 1.62 21.00
C LYS A 141 -8.45 1.40 22.07
N LYS A 142 -9.69 1.80 21.81
CA LYS A 142 -10.82 1.63 22.74
C LYS A 142 -11.15 0.15 22.95
N ASN A 143 -11.09 -0.65 21.88
CA ASN A 143 -11.26 -2.10 21.98
C ASN A 143 -10.13 -2.70 22.82
N ALA A 144 -8.87 -2.34 22.55
CA ALA A 144 -7.71 -2.76 23.33
C ALA A 144 -7.82 -2.36 24.82
N SER A 145 -8.35 -1.17 25.15
CA SER A 145 -8.55 -0.76 26.54
C SER A 145 -9.74 -1.47 27.22
N ASN A 146 -10.83 -1.71 26.49
CA ASN A 146 -11.98 -2.45 27.02
C ASN A 146 -11.64 -3.93 27.27
N LEU A 147 -10.74 -4.50 26.47
CA LEU A 147 -10.20 -5.85 26.68
C LEU A 147 -9.37 -5.96 27.96
N LYS A 148 -8.65 -4.90 28.36
CA LYS A 148 -7.91 -4.88 29.63
C LYS A 148 -8.82 -4.85 30.86
N ASN A 149 -10.06 -4.40 30.72
CA ASN A 149 -11.00 -4.26 31.86
C ASN A 149 -11.91 -5.48 32.06
N ASN A 150 -11.98 -6.41 31.09
CA ASN A 150 -12.69 -7.68 31.23
C ASN A 150 -11.68 -8.81 31.49
N SER A 151 -11.11 -8.83 32.69
CA SER A 151 -10.29 -9.95 33.17
C SER A 151 -11.19 -11.13 33.54
N VAL A 152 -11.52 -11.97 32.56
CA VAL A 152 -11.71 -13.42 32.77
C VAL A 152 -11.21 -14.13 31.51
N GLY A 153 -9.90 -14.42 31.49
CA GLY A 153 -9.20 -15.13 30.40
C GLY A 153 -8.43 -14.20 29.47
N GLU A 154 -7.10 -14.26 29.53
CA GLU A 154 -6.23 -13.61 28.55
C GLU A 154 -6.53 -14.19 27.16
N LYS A 155 -7.06 -13.39 26.24
CA LYS A 155 -7.34 -13.85 24.88
C LYS A 155 -6.01 -14.16 24.20
N ILE A 156 -5.78 -15.43 23.90
CA ILE A 156 -4.55 -15.94 23.28
C ILE A 156 -4.63 -16.06 21.75
N VAL A 157 -5.84 -15.97 21.17
CA VAL A 157 -6.09 -15.99 19.71
C VAL A 157 -7.12 -14.93 19.30
N GLY A 158 -7.13 -14.57 18.02
CA GLY A 158 -8.07 -13.62 17.43
C GLY A 158 -7.54 -12.19 17.31
N PRO A 159 -8.34 -11.27 16.74
CA PRO A 159 -7.93 -9.88 16.50
C PRO A 159 -7.50 -9.13 17.75
N GLU A 160 -8.06 -9.49 18.90
CA GLU A 160 -7.73 -8.89 20.18
C GLU A 160 -6.37 -9.34 20.73
N ALA A 161 -6.01 -10.60 20.50
CA ALA A 161 -4.71 -11.15 20.86
C ALA A 161 -3.61 -10.58 19.96
N SER A 162 -3.87 -10.48 18.64
CA SER A 162 -2.85 -10.05 17.66
C SER A 162 -2.31 -8.63 17.92
N ILE A 163 -3.11 -7.72 18.48
CA ILE A 163 -2.67 -6.35 18.83
C ILE A 163 -1.55 -6.35 19.88
N GLN A 164 -1.49 -7.38 20.73
CA GLN A 164 -0.53 -7.48 21.83
C GLN A 164 0.84 -8.01 21.38
N ILE A 165 0.92 -8.52 20.15
CA ILE A 165 2.12 -9.16 19.62
C ILE A 165 3.23 -8.15 19.37
N LYS A 166 4.41 -8.50 19.88
CA LYS A 166 5.73 -7.89 19.70
C LYS A 166 6.72 -8.97 19.27
N LEU A 167 7.93 -8.59 18.83
CA LEU A 167 8.97 -9.55 18.45
C LEU A 167 9.34 -10.53 19.59
N GLY A 168 9.31 -10.06 20.83
CA GLY A 168 9.59 -10.90 22.01
C GLY A 168 8.44 -11.81 22.45
N THR A 169 7.25 -11.69 21.85
CA THR A 169 6.08 -12.50 22.23
C THR A 169 6.31 -13.96 21.87
N MET A 170 6.02 -14.86 22.82
CA MET A 170 6.08 -16.30 22.60
C MET A 170 4.76 -16.80 22.02
N VAL A 171 4.86 -17.59 20.95
CA VAL A 171 3.70 -18.19 20.29
C VAL A 171 3.87 -19.70 20.10
N ARG A 172 2.74 -20.38 19.90
CA ARG A 172 2.67 -21.77 19.46
C ARG A 172 1.58 -21.95 18.40
N ALA A 173 1.49 -23.13 17.81
CA ALA A 173 0.31 -23.48 17.02
C ALA A 173 -0.95 -23.44 17.88
N SER A 174 -2.05 -22.93 17.32
CA SER A 174 -3.34 -22.91 18.01
C SER A 174 -3.90 -24.33 18.16
N THR A 175 -4.62 -24.61 19.24
CA THR A 175 -5.46 -25.81 19.32
C THR A 175 -6.68 -25.69 18.40
N GLN A 176 -7.43 -26.78 18.27
CA GLN A 176 -8.66 -26.78 17.50
C GLN A 176 -9.73 -25.91 18.16
N GLU A 177 -9.87 -25.99 19.48
CA GLU A 177 -10.83 -25.21 20.27
C GLU A 177 -10.54 -23.71 20.16
N GLU A 178 -9.25 -23.32 20.25
CA GLU A 178 -8.81 -21.95 20.07
C GLU A 178 -9.15 -21.43 18.67
N ARG A 179 -8.85 -22.22 17.63
CA ARG A 179 -9.17 -21.83 16.24
C ARG A 179 -10.66 -21.64 16.02
N LEU A 180 -11.48 -22.52 16.59
CA LEU A 180 -12.95 -22.43 16.52
C LEU A 180 -13.51 -21.24 17.34
N SER A 181 -12.76 -20.74 18.32
CA SER A 181 -13.15 -19.57 19.11
C SER A 181 -13.00 -18.24 18.36
N VAL A 182 -12.20 -18.21 17.29
CA VAL A 182 -12.00 -17.02 16.46
C VAL A 182 -13.24 -16.77 15.60
N ARG A 183 -13.93 -15.65 15.86
CA ARG A 183 -15.11 -15.25 15.08
C ARG A 183 -14.66 -14.68 13.74
N SER A 184 -14.91 -15.40 12.66
CA SER A 184 -14.81 -14.86 11.31
C SER A 184 -15.88 -13.78 11.11
N ASN A 185 -15.48 -12.61 10.63
CA ASN A 185 -16.46 -11.59 10.25
C ASN A 185 -17.19 -12.06 8.98
N PRO A 186 -18.52 -12.27 9.03
CA PRO A 186 -19.26 -12.73 7.85
C PRO A 186 -19.20 -11.64 6.76
N GLY A 187 -18.51 -11.95 5.66
CA GLY A 187 -18.41 -11.08 4.48
C GLY A 187 -17.04 -10.47 4.20
N GLY A 188 -16.04 -10.68 5.07
CA GLY A 188 -14.65 -10.32 4.77
C GLY A 188 -13.86 -11.55 4.32
N LEU A 189 -13.21 -11.51 3.15
CA LEU A 189 -12.13 -12.44 2.85
C LEU A 189 -11.02 -12.18 3.87
N GLN A 190 -10.88 -13.09 4.83
CA GLN A 190 -9.80 -13.09 5.81
C GLN A 190 -8.72 -14.02 5.28
N GLY A 191 -7.57 -13.46 4.95
CA GLY A 191 -6.44 -14.20 4.40
C GLY A 191 -5.14 -13.50 4.73
N LEU A 192 -4.07 -14.27 4.73
CA LEU A 192 -2.72 -13.74 4.86
C LEU A 192 -2.30 -13.18 3.49
N THR A 193 -2.11 -11.87 3.38
CA THR A 193 -1.48 -11.26 2.20
C THR A 193 0.02 -11.22 2.43
N VAL A 194 0.74 -12.13 1.77
CA VAL A 194 2.20 -12.22 1.79
C VAL A 194 2.74 -12.02 0.38
N ARG A 195 3.95 -11.45 0.28
CA ARG A 195 4.63 -11.37 -1.01
C ARG A 195 4.96 -12.77 -1.51
N GLU A 196 4.85 -13.00 -2.80
CA GLU A 196 5.01 -14.32 -3.42
C GLU A 196 6.38 -14.93 -3.07
N GLU A 197 7.43 -14.11 -3.11
CA GLU A 197 8.80 -14.49 -2.78
C GLU A 197 9.01 -14.89 -1.30
N THR A 198 8.21 -14.34 -0.38
CA THR A 198 8.28 -14.65 1.06
C THR A 198 7.34 -15.78 1.48
N CYS A 199 6.37 -16.14 0.65
CA CYS A 199 5.30 -17.06 1.00
C CYS A 199 5.80 -18.46 1.41
N PRO A 200 6.71 -19.12 0.65
CA PRO A 200 7.20 -20.46 1.02
C PRO A 200 7.88 -20.48 2.40
N PHE A 201 8.66 -19.44 2.70
CA PHE A 201 9.38 -19.26 3.96
C PHE A 201 8.43 -19.05 5.14
N LEU A 202 7.42 -18.19 4.99
CA LEU A 202 6.46 -17.93 6.05
C LEU A 202 5.58 -19.16 6.31
N MET A 203 5.22 -19.90 5.25
CA MET A 203 4.43 -21.13 5.39
C MET A 203 5.21 -22.26 6.07
N SER A 204 6.52 -22.39 5.85
CA SER A 204 7.32 -23.43 6.52
C SER A 204 7.44 -23.18 8.02
N ILE A 205 7.51 -21.92 8.50
CA ILE A 205 7.41 -21.59 9.93
C ILE A 205 6.09 -22.13 10.51
N LEU A 206 4.96 -21.83 9.86
CA LEU A 206 3.65 -22.27 10.34
C LEU A 206 3.52 -23.80 10.30
N GLN A 207 4.04 -24.46 9.27
CA GLN A 207 4.06 -25.91 9.17
C GLN A 207 4.91 -26.55 10.27
N HIS A 208 6.09 -25.99 10.56
CA HIS A 208 6.97 -26.46 11.63
C HIS A 208 6.29 -26.39 13.00
N LEU A 209 5.64 -25.25 13.31
CA LEU A 209 4.89 -25.09 14.55
C LEU A 209 3.68 -26.03 14.63
N LYS A 210 2.99 -26.30 13.52
CA LYS A 210 1.87 -27.25 13.46
C LYS A 210 2.32 -28.70 13.63
N ALA A 211 3.48 -29.05 13.10
CA ALA A 211 4.04 -30.39 13.23
C ALA A 211 4.52 -30.67 14.66
N ASN A 212 4.89 -29.63 15.42
CA ASN A 212 5.43 -29.75 16.76
C ASN A 212 4.59 -28.92 17.76
N PRO A 213 3.39 -29.39 18.17
CA PRO A 213 2.43 -28.60 18.95
C PRO A 213 2.95 -28.16 20.33
N ASP A 214 3.91 -28.91 20.90
CA ASP A 214 4.56 -28.58 22.18
C ASP A 214 5.69 -27.54 22.03
N THR A 215 5.98 -27.09 20.80
CA THR A 215 7.02 -26.10 20.55
C THR A 215 6.49 -24.69 20.78
N PHE A 216 7.23 -23.95 21.61
CA PHE A 216 7.03 -22.53 21.84
C PHE A 216 8.20 -21.78 21.24
N CYS A 217 7.93 -20.71 20.50
CA CYS A 217 8.97 -19.94 19.84
C CYS A 217 8.69 -18.44 19.97
N ARG A 218 9.75 -17.65 20.21
CA ARG A 218 9.63 -16.19 20.11
C ARG A 218 9.58 -15.78 18.66
N ILE A 219 8.82 -14.73 18.35
CA ILE A 219 8.70 -14.25 16.97
C ILE A 219 10.06 -13.81 16.40
N SER A 220 10.93 -13.23 17.24
CA SER A 220 12.32 -12.90 16.88
C SER A 220 13.18 -14.11 16.50
N GLU A 221 12.77 -15.32 16.86
CA GLU A 221 13.50 -16.56 16.59
C GLU A 221 12.98 -17.29 15.33
N PHE A 222 11.94 -16.78 14.68
CA PHE A 222 11.36 -17.41 13.49
C PHE A 222 12.40 -17.65 12.39
N SER A 223 13.33 -16.72 12.19
CA SER A 223 14.45 -16.85 11.24
C SER A 223 15.32 -18.09 11.51
N SER A 224 15.46 -18.50 12.77
CA SER A 224 16.29 -19.65 13.17
C SER A 224 15.63 -20.99 12.85
N LEU A 225 14.28 -21.05 12.81
CA LEU A 225 13.53 -22.27 12.45
C LEU A 225 13.72 -22.68 10.97
N LEU A 226 14.27 -21.78 10.17
CA LEU A 226 14.40 -21.95 8.72
C LEU A 226 15.79 -22.44 8.33
N SER A 227 16.80 -22.06 9.10
CA SER A 227 18.17 -22.58 8.94
C SER A 227 18.24 -24.09 9.18
N SER A 228 17.33 -24.67 9.96
CA SER A 228 17.27 -26.10 10.26
C SER A 228 16.50 -26.95 9.24
N SER A 229 15.75 -26.32 8.33
CA SER A 229 14.86 -27.03 7.39
C SER A 229 15.46 -27.21 5.99
N SER A 230 16.62 -26.62 5.71
CA SER A 230 17.24 -26.56 4.37
C SER A 230 18.09 -27.78 3.99
N SER A 231 18.22 -28.78 4.87
CA SER A 231 19.11 -29.93 4.65
C SER A 231 18.51 -31.15 3.95
N SER A 232 17.23 -31.15 3.53
CA SER A 232 16.57 -32.39 3.06
C SER A 232 15.88 -32.33 1.70
N CYS A 233 16.02 -31.26 0.90
CA CYS A 233 15.35 -31.14 -0.40
C CYS A 233 16.38 -31.02 -1.53
N GLN A 234 17.15 -32.09 -1.78
CA GLN A 234 17.83 -32.31 -3.06
C GLN A 234 16.79 -32.94 -3.97
N ASP A 235 16.15 -32.16 -4.85
CA ASP A 235 15.55 -32.63 -6.12
C ASP A 235 14.68 -31.50 -6.70
N THR A 236 15.28 -30.63 -7.50
CA THR A 236 14.71 -30.09 -8.76
C THR A 236 15.69 -29.06 -9.35
N GLU A 237 16.09 -29.30 -10.60
CA GLU A 237 16.91 -28.41 -11.43
C GLU A 237 16.19 -27.07 -11.67
N TYR A 238 16.37 -26.10 -10.78
CA TYR A 238 16.20 -24.69 -11.11
C TYR A 238 17.41 -23.92 -10.58
N ASN A 239 18.10 -23.24 -11.50
CA ASN A 239 19.39 -22.59 -11.31
C ASN A 239 19.50 -21.76 -10.02
N GLU A 240 20.58 -22.01 -9.30
CA GLU A 240 21.10 -21.25 -8.16
C GLU A 240 21.29 -19.77 -8.51
N ALA A 241 20.30 -18.96 -8.17
CA ALA A 241 20.58 -17.69 -7.51
C ALA A 241 20.27 -17.90 -6.04
N THR A 242 21.27 -18.35 -5.29
CA THR A 242 21.29 -18.51 -3.83
C THR A 242 21.15 -17.13 -3.16
N CYS A 243 19.97 -16.52 -3.28
CA CYS A 243 19.57 -15.44 -2.41
C CYS A 243 19.38 -16.05 -1.03
N ASN A 244 20.18 -15.61 -0.06
CA ASN A 244 20.05 -16.02 1.34
C ASN A 244 18.61 -15.75 1.79
N SER A 245 17.76 -16.78 1.78
CA SER A 245 16.32 -16.70 2.09
C SER A 245 16.03 -16.00 3.42
N SER A 246 16.97 -16.04 4.37
CA SER A 246 16.91 -15.32 5.64
C SER A 246 16.90 -13.79 5.52
N THR A 247 17.33 -13.20 4.39
CA THR A 247 17.35 -11.74 4.20
C THR A 247 16.04 -11.17 3.66
N LEU A 248 15.11 -12.02 3.19
CA LEU A 248 13.85 -11.55 2.57
C LEU A 248 12.73 -11.31 3.58
N ALA A 249 12.81 -11.89 4.78
CA ALA A 249 11.83 -11.71 5.85
C ALA A 249 12.46 -10.97 7.03
N ASP A 250 12.40 -9.64 6.98
CA ASP A 250 12.81 -8.79 8.08
C ASP A 250 11.89 -8.94 9.31
N ASP A 251 12.31 -8.38 10.44
CA ASP A 251 11.55 -8.38 11.70
C ASP A 251 10.12 -7.86 11.53
N LEU A 252 9.92 -6.85 10.67
CA LEU A 252 8.60 -6.31 10.41
C LEU A 252 7.71 -7.32 9.68
N THR A 253 8.25 -8.03 8.71
CA THR A 253 7.57 -9.10 7.97
C THR A 253 7.19 -10.24 8.91
N LEU A 254 8.12 -10.69 9.75
CA LEU A 254 7.87 -11.73 10.77
C LEU A 254 6.79 -11.32 11.77
N LEU A 255 6.85 -10.07 12.24
CA LEU A 255 5.86 -9.51 13.16
C LEU A 255 4.47 -9.42 12.53
N CYS A 256 4.38 -8.91 11.29
CA CYS A 256 3.12 -8.84 10.54
C CYS A 256 2.54 -10.25 10.30
N PHE A 257 3.39 -11.19 9.91
CA PHE A 257 3.01 -12.58 9.72
C PHE A 257 2.45 -13.21 11.00
N ALA A 258 3.17 -13.12 12.12
CA ALA A 258 2.72 -13.64 13.40
C ALA A 258 1.39 -13.00 13.86
N ARG A 259 1.22 -11.69 13.65
CA ARG A 259 -0.04 -10.98 13.91
C ARG A 259 -1.20 -11.54 13.12
N CYS A 260 -1.03 -11.70 11.82
CA CYS A 260 -2.06 -12.30 10.99
C CYS A 260 -2.35 -13.76 11.39
N CYS A 261 -1.33 -14.56 11.71
CA CYS A 261 -1.53 -15.94 12.17
C CYS A 261 -2.31 -16.01 13.49
N VAL A 262 -2.04 -15.14 14.46
CA VAL A 262 -2.81 -15.10 15.71
C VAL A 262 -4.21 -14.54 15.48
N GLU A 263 -4.36 -13.52 14.65
CA GLU A 263 -5.66 -12.94 14.29
C GLU A 263 -6.59 -13.98 13.64
N LEU A 264 -6.04 -14.81 12.75
CA LEU A 264 -6.77 -15.87 12.04
C LEU A 264 -6.90 -17.17 12.86
N GLY A 265 -6.35 -17.22 14.08
CA GLY A 265 -6.40 -18.41 14.93
C GLY A 265 -5.54 -19.57 14.41
N ALA A 266 -4.48 -19.30 13.66
CA ALA A 266 -3.48 -20.29 13.27
C ALA A 266 -2.37 -20.46 14.33
N MET A 267 -2.07 -19.38 15.07
CA MET A 267 -1.14 -19.36 16.20
C MET A 267 -1.86 -18.84 17.45
N ALA A 268 -1.33 -19.18 18.63
CA ALA A 268 -1.79 -18.68 19.92
C ALA A 268 -0.63 -18.07 20.72
N ILE A 269 -0.90 -17.01 21.46
CA ILE A 269 0.03 -16.36 22.39
C ILE A 269 0.17 -17.22 23.64
N VAL A 270 1.41 -17.39 24.10
CA VAL A 270 1.74 -18.15 25.31
C VAL A 270 2.16 -17.20 26.44
N SER A 271 2.98 -16.21 26.10
CA SER A 271 3.38 -15.11 26.97
C SER A 271 3.76 -13.89 26.13
N SER A 272 3.42 -12.68 26.63
CA SER A 272 3.57 -11.41 25.91
C SER A 272 4.74 -10.55 26.35
#